data_AF-A0A5E7WUP8-F1
#
_entry.id   AF-A0A5E7WUP8-F1
#
_cell.length_a   1.000
_cell.length_b   1.000
_cell.length_c   1.000
_cell.angle_alpha   90.00
_cell.angle_beta   90.00
_cell.angle_gamma   90.00
#
_symmetry.space_group_name_H-M   'P 1'
#
loop_
_entity.id
_entity.type
_entity.pdbx_description
1 polymer ?
#
loop_
_entity_poly.entity_id
_entity_poly.type
_entity_poly.pdbx_seq_one_letter_code
_entity_poly.pdbx_strand_id
1 'polypeptide(L)'
;MFNLDKLRKEIHEKIDLRNELALATVRGQLHWLLRTDKKHQNSAIAWALKAQEGTLEKFRDVYSTSKLESDTELVALARNLFENIVWLKLFNKNTDYGLVFYHQLLGEQLKSQEQVIEKARGEIRLFNELAEEDKVDFGPYTLLMEQDSASEEELQQVRDYLSNQSAIVDTKARNAFSIYGESAKVNGYSFQAHLIETKVIPHHEQRISVLHKHLEELKESHSEVALSRLKALGINARWNWCDKAKSVGMADHYYFLYAFTSRSLHCTAMNIITPKALDDKERYLLLDYISITCENCYNEIEQFDYPGKVNLAYVEL
;
A
#
# COMPACT_ATOMS: atom_id res chain seq x y z
N MET A 1 19.67 -25.12 -18.96
CA MET A 1 18.57 -25.12 -17.98
C MET A 1 18.77 -23.90 -17.10
N PHE A 2 17.76 -23.03 -16.96
CA PHE A 2 17.87 -21.84 -16.09
C PHE A 2 17.90 -22.31 -14.64
N ASN A 3 18.92 -21.90 -13.87
CA ASN A 3 19.01 -22.25 -12.46
C ASN A 3 18.40 -21.12 -11.63
N LEU A 4 17.07 -21.15 -11.49
CA LEU A 4 16.31 -20.12 -10.78
C LEU A 4 16.70 -20.06 -9.29
N ASP A 5 16.96 -21.20 -8.66
CA ASP A 5 17.34 -21.27 -7.25
C ASP A 5 18.69 -20.65 -6.97
N LYS A 6 19.66 -20.85 -7.88
CA LYS A 6 20.94 -20.17 -7.81
C LYS A 6 20.75 -18.65 -7.87
N LEU A 7 19.93 -18.15 -8.79
CA LEU A 7 19.72 -16.71 -8.95
C LEU A 7 18.99 -16.10 -7.74
N ARG A 8 18.01 -16.80 -7.17
CA ARG A 8 17.37 -16.40 -5.91
C ARG A 8 18.38 -16.28 -4.77
N LYS A 9 19.26 -17.29 -4.63
CA LYS A 9 20.32 -17.29 -3.63
C LYS A 9 21.29 -16.12 -3.84
N GLU A 10 21.69 -15.86 -5.07
CA GLU A 10 22.56 -14.72 -5.42
C GLU A 10 21.90 -13.37 -5.08
N ILE A 11 20.58 -13.22 -5.28
CA ILE A 11 19.84 -12.00 -4.88
C ILE A 11 19.89 -11.84 -3.35
N HIS A 12 19.58 -12.89 -2.60
CA HIS A 12 19.60 -12.85 -1.14
C HIS A 12 20.99 -12.54 -0.58
N GLU A 13 22.04 -13.20 -1.08
CA GLU A 13 23.43 -12.95 -0.65
C GLU A 13 23.87 -11.50 -0.90
N LYS A 14 23.45 -10.89 -2.02
CA LYS A 14 23.75 -9.48 -2.32
C LYS A 14 23.04 -8.53 -1.36
N ILE A 15 21.76 -8.79 -1.08
CA ILE A 15 20.99 -7.99 -0.13
C ILE A 15 21.63 -8.10 1.27
N ASP A 16 21.93 -9.31 1.75
CA ASP A 16 22.56 -9.54 3.06
C ASP A 16 23.88 -8.79 3.23
N LEU A 17 24.69 -8.76 2.19
CA LEU A 17 26.01 -8.12 2.24
C LEU A 17 25.92 -6.60 2.41
N ARG A 18 24.90 -5.95 1.84
CA ARG A 18 24.85 -4.48 1.72
C ARG A 18 23.77 -3.82 2.56
N ASN A 19 22.65 -4.49 2.80
CA ASN A 19 21.44 -3.83 3.27
C ASN A 19 21.60 -3.18 4.65
N GLU A 20 22.17 -3.91 5.62
CA GLU A 20 22.29 -3.43 7.00
C GLU A 20 23.19 -2.20 7.10
N LEU A 21 24.32 -2.21 6.39
CA LEU A 21 25.24 -1.06 6.38
C LEU A 21 24.62 0.15 5.69
N ALA A 22 23.97 -0.06 4.53
CA ALA A 22 23.29 1.01 3.81
C ALA A 22 22.17 1.62 4.66
N LEU A 23 21.34 0.78 5.29
CA LEU A 23 20.23 1.19 6.14
C LEU A 23 20.73 1.95 7.37
N ALA A 24 21.75 1.44 8.06
CA ALA A 24 22.38 2.11 9.19
C ALA A 24 22.94 3.49 8.80
N THR A 25 23.52 3.60 7.60
CA THR A 25 24.07 4.87 7.10
C THR A 25 22.97 5.89 6.81
N VAL A 26 21.91 5.48 6.10
CA VAL A 26 20.76 6.36 5.81
C VAL A 26 20.07 6.81 7.10
N ARG A 27 19.87 5.90 8.06
CA ARG A 27 19.31 6.22 9.38
C ARG A 27 20.20 7.16 10.18
N GLY A 28 21.51 6.98 10.12
CA GLY A 28 22.49 7.87 10.77
C GLY A 28 22.40 9.30 10.21
N GLN A 29 22.28 9.43 8.89
CA GLN A 29 22.08 10.72 8.21
C GLN A 29 20.74 11.37 8.57
N LEU A 30 19.65 10.59 8.58
CA LEU A 30 18.34 11.07 9.01
C LEU A 30 18.40 11.56 10.46
N HIS A 31 18.93 10.76 11.38
CA HIS A 31 19.04 11.10 12.80
C HIS A 31 19.87 12.36 13.03
N TRP A 32 20.95 12.54 12.26
CA TRP A 32 21.73 13.77 12.29
C TRP A 32 20.90 14.99 11.87
N LEU A 33 20.20 14.91 10.73
CA LEU A 33 19.33 15.99 10.25
C LEU A 33 18.22 16.32 11.24
N LEU A 34 17.60 15.31 11.87
CA LEU A 34 16.59 15.51 12.91
C LEU A 34 17.13 16.36 14.08
N ARG A 35 18.42 16.21 14.42
CA ARG A 35 19.06 16.95 15.52
C ARG A 35 19.58 18.33 15.12
N THR A 36 20.04 18.50 13.88
CA THR A 36 20.67 19.75 13.44
C THR A 36 19.75 20.71 12.73
N ASP A 37 18.71 20.21 12.05
CA ASP A 37 17.77 21.02 11.28
C ASP A 37 16.38 21.00 11.92
N LYS A 38 15.98 22.13 12.52
CA LYS A 38 14.64 22.30 13.10
C LYS A 38 13.53 22.26 12.05
N LYS A 39 13.85 22.42 10.76
CA LYS A 39 12.92 22.38 9.63
C LYS A 39 13.02 21.09 8.82
N HIS A 40 13.67 20.04 9.35
CA HIS A 40 13.86 18.76 8.64
C HIS A 40 12.55 18.17 8.08
N GLN A 41 11.40 18.40 8.72
CA GLN A 41 10.10 17.88 8.28
C GLN A 41 9.67 18.41 6.91
N ASN A 42 10.20 19.57 6.51
CA ASN A 42 9.95 20.22 5.22
C ASN A 42 11.24 20.30 4.39
N SER A 43 12.23 19.43 4.66
CA SER A 43 13.49 19.37 3.92
C SER A 43 13.42 18.33 2.80
N ALA A 44 13.82 18.74 1.60
CA ALA A 44 13.90 17.84 0.45
C ALA A 44 14.85 16.66 0.72
N ILE A 45 15.97 16.92 1.39
CA ILE A 45 16.97 15.90 1.73
C ILE A 45 16.37 14.88 2.69
N ALA A 46 15.67 15.32 3.74
CA ALA A 46 15.06 14.42 4.71
C ALA A 46 14.06 13.46 4.05
N TRP A 47 13.26 13.95 3.10
CA TRP A 47 12.30 13.10 2.38
C TRP A 47 12.94 12.20 1.34
N ALA A 48 14.02 12.62 0.68
CA ALA A 48 14.83 11.73 -0.15
C ALA A 48 15.41 10.59 0.69
N LEU A 49 16.01 10.89 1.85
CA LEU A 49 16.57 9.88 2.75
C LEU A 49 15.49 8.95 3.34
N LYS A 50 14.30 9.45 3.68
CA LYS A 50 13.16 8.60 4.09
C LYS A 50 12.71 7.65 2.98
N ALA A 51 12.72 8.10 1.73
CA ALA A 51 12.40 7.24 0.59
C ALA A 51 13.48 6.18 0.36
N GLN A 52 14.76 6.52 0.59
CA GLN A 52 15.87 5.56 0.56
C GLN A 52 15.74 4.52 1.68
N GLU A 53 15.46 4.97 2.92
CA GLU A 53 15.20 4.09 4.06
C GLU A 53 14.07 3.11 3.74
N GLY A 54 12.92 3.60 3.28
CA GLY A 54 11.80 2.74 2.89
C GLY A 54 12.10 1.80 1.72
N THR A 55 13.06 2.13 0.85
CA THR A 55 13.52 1.22 -0.22
C THR A 55 14.37 0.09 0.36
N LEU A 56 15.26 0.39 1.31
CA LEU A 56 16.14 -0.58 1.98
C LEU A 56 15.36 -1.49 2.95
N GLU A 57 14.34 -0.96 3.64
CA GLU A 57 13.45 -1.77 4.46
C GLU A 57 12.69 -2.79 3.61
N LYS A 58 12.21 -2.40 2.42
CA LYS A 58 11.59 -3.34 1.48
C LYS A 58 12.54 -4.44 1.03
N PHE A 59 13.83 -4.15 0.83
CA PHE A 59 14.80 -5.19 0.45
C PHE A 59 14.98 -6.21 1.58
N ARG A 60 14.98 -5.75 2.83
CA ARG A 60 14.94 -6.64 4.00
C ARG A 60 13.64 -7.46 4.06
N ASP A 61 12.50 -6.89 3.70
CA ASP A 61 11.22 -7.62 3.70
C ASP A 61 11.17 -8.67 2.58
N VAL A 62 11.69 -8.33 1.39
CA VAL A 62 11.89 -9.26 0.27
C VAL A 62 12.72 -10.47 0.70
N TYR A 63 13.72 -10.25 1.55
CA TYR A 63 14.57 -11.30 2.09
C TYR A 63 13.90 -12.12 3.20
N SER A 64 13.25 -11.46 4.17
CA SER A 64 12.77 -12.10 5.39
C SER A 64 11.45 -12.84 5.22
N THR A 65 10.62 -12.44 4.26
CA THR A 65 9.26 -12.98 4.09
C THR A 65 8.99 -13.57 2.71
N SER A 66 9.66 -13.06 1.68
CA SER A 66 9.45 -13.46 0.29
C SER A 66 10.43 -14.57 -0.10
N LYS A 67 9.96 -15.55 -0.86
CA LYS A 67 10.83 -16.60 -1.44
C LYS A 67 11.17 -16.36 -2.90
N LEU A 68 10.59 -15.31 -3.50
CA LEU A 68 10.71 -15.03 -4.94
C LEU A 68 10.29 -16.26 -5.78
N GLU A 69 9.27 -16.97 -5.29
CA GLU A 69 8.76 -18.21 -5.88
C GLU A 69 7.49 -17.93 -6.70
N SER A 70 6.65 -16.99 -6.22
CA SER A 70 5.36 -16.71 -6.85
C SER A 70 5.51 -15.78 -8.06
N ASP A 71 4.82 -16.10 -9.15
CA ASP A 71 4.79 -15.26 -10.35
C ASP A 71 4.22 -13.86 -10.06
N THR A 72 3.21 -13.75 -9.19
CA THR A 72 2.61 -12.46 -8.82
C THR A 72 3.58 -11.62 -7.99
N GLU A 73 4.33 -12.25 -7.12
CA GLU A 73 5.37 -11.63 -6.29
C GLU A 73 6.50 -11.09 -7.17
N LEU A 74 7.03 -11.90 -8.09
CA LEU A 74 8.08 -11.47 -9.02
C LEU A 74 7.64 -10.27 -9.87
N VAL A 75 6.42 -10.32 -10.39
CA VAL A 75 5.85 -9.25 -11.23
C VAL A 75 5.64 -7.97 -10.42
N ALA A 76 5.07 -8.06 -9.22
CA ALA A 76 4.84 -6.91 -8.35
C ALA A 76 6.17 -6.29 -7.90
N LEU A 77 7.13 -7.11 -7.48
CA LEU A 77 8.44 -6.66 -7.01
C LEU A 77 9.24 -6.00 -8.13
N ALA A 78 9.31 -6.60 -9.33
CA ALA A 78 10.01 -6.01 -10.46
C ALA A 78 9.46 -4.61 -10.81
N ARG A 79 8.13 -4.44 -10.79
CA ARG A 79 7.51 -3.13 -11.00
C ARG A 79 7.79 -2.16 -9.86
N ASN A 80 7.75 -2.61 -8.61
CA ASN A 80 8.05 -1.76 -7.47
C ASN A 80 9.52 -1.28 -7.48
N LEU A 81 10.46 -2.17 -7.77
CA LEU A 81 11.88 -1.85 -7.88
C LEU A 81 12.16 -0.84 -8.98
N PHE A 82 11.49 -0.98 -10.13
CA PHE A 82 11.55 0.01 -11.20
C PHE A 82 11.09 1.40 -10.75
N GLU A 83 9.96 1.47 -10.04
CA GLU A 83 9.45 2.74 -9.54
C GLU A 83 10.39 3.35 -8.48
N ASN A 84 10.99 2.52 -7.61
CA ASN A 84 11.97 2.96 -6.61
C ASN A 84 13.25 3.48 -7.28
N ILE A 85 13.85 2.76 -8.24
CA ILE A 85 15.09 3.21 -8.90
C ILE A 85 14.89 4.51 -9.68
N VAL A 86 13.71 4.72 -10.28
CA VAL A 86 13.38 5.99 -10.94
C VAL A 86 13.38 7.12 -9.91
N TRP A 87 12.78 6.94 -8.73
CA TRP A 87 12.84 7.93 -7.65
C TRP A 87 14.26 8.21 -7.18
N LEU A 88 15.07 7.17 -6.95
CA LEU A 88 16.46 7.33 -6.50
C LEU A 88 17.28 8.15 -7.51
N LYS A 89 17.16 7.84 -8.81
CA LYS A 89 17.80 8.62 -9.88
C LYS A 89 17.30 10.06 -9.94
N LEU A 90 16.01 10.30 -9.69
CA LEU A 90 15.47 11.66 -9.62
C LEU A 90 16.07 12.44 -8.45
N PHE A 91 16.21 11.83 -7.27
CA PHE A 91 16.85 12.47 -6.11
C PHE A 91 18.30 12.86 -6.41
N ASN A 92 19.06 11.98 -7.07
CA ASN A 92 20.43 12.26 -7.50
C ASN A 92 20.52 13.37 -8.55
N LYS A 93 19.52 13.46 -9.43
CA LYS A 93 19.46 14.52 -10.45
C LYS A 93 19.11 15.88 -9.86
N ASN A 94 18.18 15.92 -8.90
CA ASN A 94 17.77 17.13 -8.20
C ASN A 94 17.16 16.77 -6.85
N THR A 95 17.79 17.23 -5.76
CA THR A 95 17.35 16.95 -4.39
C THR A 95 15.93 17.45 -4.10
N ASP A 96 15.44 18.49 -4.80
CA ASP A 96 14.08 19.02 -4.65
C ASP A 96 13.00 17.97 -4.97
N TYR A 97 13.34 16.89 -5.69
CA TYR A 97 12.42 15.76 -5.88
C TYR A 97 12.02 15.08 -4.56
N GLY A 98 12.79 15.23 -3.47
CA GLY A 98 12.37 14.77 -2.15
C GLY A 98 11.09 15.46 -1.66
N LEU A 99 10.92 16.76 -1.91
CA LEU A 99 9.67 17.46 -1.60
C LEU A 99 8.54 17.10 -2.55
N VAL A 100 8.86 16.83 -3.83
CA VAL A 100 7.87 16.31 -4.79
C VAL A 100 7.36 14.95 -4.33
N PHE A 101 8.26 14.05 -3.90
CA PHE A 101 7.91 12.76 -3.32
C PHE A 101 7.01 12.92 -2.10
N TYR A 102 7.37 13.81 -1.16
CA TYR A 102 6.56 14.05 0.04
C TYR A 102 5.16 14.55 -0.30
N HIS A 103 5.04 15.49 -1.23
CA HIS A 103 3.73 15.98 -1.67
C HIS A 103 2.88 14.88 -2.32
N GLN A 104 3.47 14.04 -3.17
CA GLN A 104 2.76 12.90 -3.76
C GLN A 104 2.31 11.92 -2.68
N LEU A 105 3.18 11.60 -1.70
CA LEU A 105 2.85 10.75 -0.56
C LEU A 105 1.65 11.29 0.23
N LEU A 106 1.64 12.59 0.56
CA LEU A 106 0.51 13.22 1.26
C LEU A 106 -0.78 13.16 0.44
N GLY A 107 -0.70 13.45 -0.87
CA GLY A 107 -1.85 13.39 -1.77
C GLY A 107 -2.43 11.98 -1.91
N GLU A 108 -1.58 10.96 -2.02
CA GLU A 108 -1.99 9.56 -2.07
C GLU A 108 -2.61 9.10 -0.74
N GLN A 109 -2.03 9.50 0.40
CA GLN A 109 -2.59 9.21 1.72
C GLN A 109 -3.96 9.85 1.92
N LEU A 110 -4.14 11.12 1.53
CA LEU A 110 -5.42 11.82 1.58
C LEU A 110 -6.49 11.08 0.77
N LYS A 111 -6.20 10.81 -0.50
CA LYS A 111 -7.11 10.07 -1.39
C LYS A 111 -7.46 8.70 -0.83
N SER A 112 -6.49 8.01 -0.24
CA SER A 112 -6.73 6.72 0.42
C SER A 112 -7.68 6.85 1.61
N GLN A 113 -7.49 7.85 2.49
CA GLN A 113 -8.41 8.06 3.62
C GLN A 113 -9.82 8.42 3.14
N GLU A 114 -9.96 9.27 2.14
CA GLU A 114 -11.24 9.65 1.54
C GLU A 114 -11.98 8.42 0.97
N GLN A 115 -11.27 7.54 0.26
CA GLN A 115 -11.83 6.30 -0.26
C GLN A 115 -12.30 5.35 0.85
N VAL A 116 -11.56 5.27 1.95
CA VAL A 116 -11.97 4.47 3.12
C VAL A 116 -13.24 5.04 3.74
N ILE A 117 -13.36 6.36 3.89
CA ILE A 117 -14.59 7.00 4.39
C ILE A 117 -15.77 6.73 3.45
N GLU A 118 -15.59 6.88 2.14
CA GLU A 118 -16.65 6.61 1.17
C GLU A 118 -17.10 5.14 1.20
N LYS A 119 -16.15 4.19 1.31
CA LYS A 119 -16.47 2.77 1.51
C LYS A 119 -17.21 2.54 2.83
N ALA A 120 -16.75 3.15 3.93
CA ALA A 120 -17.39 3.06 5.24
C ALA A 120 -18.83 3.60 5.22
N ARG A 121 -19.08 4.72 4.55
CA ARG A 121 -20.43 5.27 4.33
C ARG A 121 -21.30 4.32 3.50
N GLY A 122 -20.72 3.68 2.49
CA GLY A 122 -21.39 2.63 1.73
C GLY A 122 -21.77 1.43 2.60
N GLU A 123 -20.88 1.01 3.50
CA GLU A 123 -21.15 -0.09 4.43
C GLU A 123 -22.20 0.26 5.49
N ILE A 124 -22.24 1.49 6.00
CA ILE A 124 -23.31 1.95 6.90
C ILE A 124 -24.67 1.81 6.21
N ARG A 125 -24.79 2.24 4.95
CA ARG A 125 -26.05 2.11 4.18
C ARG A 125 -26.44 0.64 4.02
N LEU A 126 -25.50 -0.19 3.57
CA LEU A 126 -25.71 -1.63 3.44
C LEU A 126 -26.16 -2.26 4.77
N PHE A 127 -25.51 -1.92 5.88
CA PHE A 127 -25.83 -2.51 7.18
C PHE A 127 -27.17 -2.05 7.73
N ASN A 128 -27.56 -0.80 7.47
CA ASN A 128 -28.90 -0.34 7.80
C ASN A 128 -29.95 -1.08 6.97
N GLU A 129 -29.70 -1.32 5.67
CA GLU A 129 -30.58 -2.13 4.82
C GLU A 129 -30.68 -3.59 5.32
N LEU A 130 -29.53 -4.22 5.59
CA LEU A 130 -29.47 -5.59 6.09
C LEU A 130 -30.09 -5.74 7.48
N ALA A 131 -29.97 -4.74 8.34
CA ALA A 131 -30.62 -4.75 9.65
C ALA A 131 -32.14 -4.69 9.56
N GLU A 132 -32.70 -4.02 8.55
CA GLU A 132 -34.13 -4.02 8.29
C GLU A 132 -34.61 -5.38 7.77
N GLU A 133 -33.79 -6.04 6.92
CA GLU A 133 -34.07 -7.40 6.45
C GLU A 133 -33.89 -8.47 7.53
N ASP A 134 -32.98 -8.26 8.48
CA ASP A 134 -32.70 -9.14 9.62
C ASP A 134 -33.67 -8.91 10.79
N LYS A 135 -34.69 -8.06 10.61
CA LYS A 135 -35.81 -7.98 11.57
C LYS A 135 -36.52 -9.31 11.59
N VAL A 136 -36.24 -10.08 12.63
CA VAL A 136 -36.88 -11.36 12.90
C VAL A 136 -38.39 -11.17 12.95
N ASP A 137 -39.10 -11.82 12.02
CA ASP A 137 -40.54 -12.05 12.17
C ASP A 137 -40.72 -13.04 13.33
N PHE A 138 -41.03 -12.50 14.51
CA PHE A 138 -41.31 -13.30 15.69
C PHE A 138 -42.68 -13.99 15.62
N GLY A 139 -43.49 -13.76 14.58
CA GLY A 139 -44.80 -14.40 14.38
C GLY A 139 -44.83 -15.91 14.70
N PRO A 140 -43.91 -16.72 14.15
CA PRO A 140 -43.79 -18.14 14.46
C PRO A 140 -43.44 -18.41 15.94
N TYR A 141 -42.62 -17.56 16.57
CA TYR A 141 -42.22 -17.66 17.97
C TYR A 141 -43.38 -17.30 18.91
N THR A 142 -44.12 -16.23 18.60
CA THR A 142 -45.31 -15.80 19.36
C THR A 142 -46.40 -16.87 19.35
N LEU A 143 -46.63 -17.52 18.19
CA LEU A 143 -47.59 -18.63 18.09
C LEU A 143 -47.20 -19.85 18.92
N LEU A 144 -45.90 -20.13 19.05
CA LEU A 144 -45.39 -21.24 19.86
C LEU A 144 -45.31 -20.91 21.37
N MET A 145 -45.07 -19.65 21.74
CA MET A 145 -45.09 -19.21 23.14
C MET A 145 -46.52 -19.11 23.71
N GLU A 146 -47.53 -18.93 22.85
CA GLU A 146 -48.94 -18.96 23.22
C GLU A 146 -49.50 -20.40 23.39
N GLN A 147 -48.73 -21.42 23.02
CA GLN A 147 -49.09 -22.82 23.23
C GLN A 147 -48.48 -23.34 24.55
N ASP A 148 -49.30 -23.93 25.43
CA ASP A 148 -48.88 -24.44 26.75
C ASP A 148 -47.83 -25.58 26.70
N SER A 149 -47.57 -26.16 25.52
CA SER A 149 -46.54 -27.19 25.32
C SER A 149 -46.09 -27.28 23.85
N ALA A 150 -45.06 -26.51 23.47
CA ALA A 150 -44.37 -26.70 22.20
C ALA A 150 -43.46 -27.94 22.25
N SER A 151 -43.41 -28.73 21.17
CA SER A 151 -42.50 -29.86 21.03
C SER A 151 -41.06 -29.41 20.75
N GLU A 152 -40.07 -30.24 21.11
CA GLU A 152 -38.65 -29.99 20.77
C GLU A 152 -38.43 -29.90 19.25
N GLU A 153 -39.21 -30.64 18.46
CA GLU A 153 -39.14 -30.60 16.99
C GLU A 153 -39.62 -29.25 16.42
N GLU A 154 -40.68 -28.66 16.99
CA GLU A 154 -41.17 -27.33 16.59
C GLU A 154 -40.19 -26.22 16.99
N LEU A 155 -39.60 -26.31 18.20
CA LEU A 155 -38.54 -25.39 18.64
C LEU A 155 -37.30 -25.47 17.72
N GLN A 156 -36.94 -26.68 17.28
CA GLN A 156 -35.82 -26.86 16.36
C GLN A 156 -36.11 -26.27 14.98
N GLN A 157 -37.31 -26.45 14.44
CA GLN A 157 -37.70 -25.86 13.14
C GLN A 157 -37.62 -24.33 13.14
N VAL A 158 -38.02 -23.68 14.25
CA VAL A 158 -37.91 -22.22 14.37
C VAL A 158 -36.46 -21.78 14.47
N ARG A 159 -35.62 -22.50 15.24
CA ARG A 159 -34.18 -22.21 15.30
C ARG A 159 -33.52 -22.33 13.93
N ASP A 160 -33.86 -23.37 13.17
CA ASP A 160 -33.34 -23.59 11.82
C ASP A 160 -33.81 -22.49 10.86
N TYR A 161 -35.08 -22.07 10.95
CA TYR A 161 -35.61 -20.95 10.17
C TYR A 161 -34.86 -19.65 10.43
N LEU A 162 -34.68 -19.28 11.71
CA LEU A 162 -33.94 -18.07 12.10
C LEU A 162 -32.48 -18.14 11.66
N SER A 163 -31.82 -19.28 11.89
CA SER A 163 -30.43 -19.48 11.46
C SER A 163 -30.27 -19.35 9.94
N ASN A 164 -31.23 -19.83 9.15
CA ASN A 164 -31.20 -19.72 7.70
C ASN A 164 -31.42 -18.27 7.23
N GLN A 165 -32.32 -17.52 7.87
CA GLN A 165 -32.53 -16.10 7.56
C GLN A 165 -31.26 -15.28 7.82
N SER A 166 -30.65 -15.42 9.00
CA SER A 166 -29.39 -14.72 9.31
C SER A 166 -28.26 -15.13 8.35
N ALA A 167 -28.18 -16.40 7.94
CA ALA A 167 -27.18 -16.84 6.95
C ALA A 167 -27.37 -16.20 5.56
N ILE A 168 -28.62 -15.90 5.16
CA ILE A 168 -28.91 -15.19 3.90
C ILE A 168 -28.42 -13.74 3.99
N VAL A 169 -28.71 -13.05 5.08
CA VAL A 169 -28.26 -11.67 5.33
C VAL A 169 -26.73 -11.61 5.36
N ASP A 170 -26.08 -12.53 6.06
CA ASP A 170 -24.61 -12.66 6.09
C ASP A 170 -24.00 -12.90 4.70
N THR A 171 -24.67 -13.71 3.88
CA THR A 171 -24.23 -13.95 2.51
C THR A 171 -24.32 -12.69 1.66
N LYS A 172 -25.36 -11.85 1.84
CA LYS A 172 -25.47 -10.55 1.16
C LYS A 172 -24.34 -9.61 1.58
N ALA A 173 -24.05 -9.52 2.88
CA ALA A 173 -22.93 -8.71 3.38
C ALA A 173 -21.58 -9.16 2.78
N ARG A 174 -21.35 -10.47 2.68
CA ARG A 174 -20.15 -11.06 2.06
C ARG A 174 -20.07 -10.76 0.57
N ASN A 175 -21.18 -10.87 -0.17
CA ASN A 175 -21.23 -10.57 -1.60
C ASN A 175 -21.00 -9.09 -1.91
N ALA A 176 -21.30 -8.20 -0.95
CA ALA A 176 -20.98 -6.78 -1.05
C ALA A 176 -19.50 -6.46 -0.72
N PHE A 177 -18.68 -7.47 -0.41
CA PHE A 177 -17.28 -7.34 0.00
C PHE A 177 -17.15 -6.30 1.13
N SER A 178 -17.95 -6.44 2.17
CA SER A 178 -17.88 -5.59 3.37
C SER A 178 -16.63 -5.94 4.19
N ILE A 179 -15.89 -4.91 4.60
CA ILE A 179 -14.74 -5.03 5.50
C ILE A 179 -15.20 -5.42 6.91
N TYR A 180 -16.35 -4.89 7.34
CA TYR A 180 -16.86 -5.06 8.70
C TYR A 180 -17.92 -6.15 8.84
N GLY A 181 -18.19 -6.93 7.78
CA GLY A 181 -19.28 -7.91 7.74
C GLY A 181 -19.17 -9.00 8.82
N GLU A 182 -17.96 -9.51 9.07
CA GLU A 182 -17.75 -10.54 10.12
C GLU A 182 -18.03 -9.98 11.52
N SER A 183 -17.64 -8.73 11.78
CA SER A 183 -17.96 -8.05 13.04
C SER A 183 -19.47 -7.77 13.16
N ALA A 184 -20.13 -7.43 12.04
CA ALA A 184 -21.56 -7.18 11.99
C ALA A 184 -22.38 -8.44 12.31
N LYS A 185 -21.93 -9.61 11.85
CA LYS A 185 -22.54 -10.91 12.18
C LYS A 185 -22.58 -11.18 13.69
N VAL A 186 -21.53 -10.79 14.40
CA VAL A 186 -21.43 -11.01 15.85
C VAL A 186 -22.18 -9.93 16.64
N ASN A 187 -22.06 -8.67 16.22
CA ASN A 187 -22.54 -7.53 16.99
C ASN A 187 -23.95 -7.03 16.58
N GLY A 188 -24.48 -7.53 15.47
CA GLY A 188 -25.67 -7.01 14.80
C GLY A 188 -25.33 -5.87 13.83
N TYR A 189 -26.02 -5.86 12.68
CA TYR A 189 -25.76 -4.91 11.59
C TYR A 189 -26.00 -3.44 11.98
N SER A 190 -27.09 -3.12 12.68
CA SER A 190 -27.36 -1.74 13.13
C SER A 190 -26.28 -1.21 14.08
N PHE A 191 -25.85 -2.05 15.04
CA PHE A 191 -24.84 -1.63 16.00
C PHE A 191 -23.48 -1.47 15.34
N GLN A 192 -23.12 -2.36 14.41
CA GLN A 192 -21.89 -2.22 13.64
C GLN A 192 -21.90 -0.96 12.77
N ALA A 193 -23.04 -0.61 12.15
CA ALA A 193 -23.19 0.65 11.41
C ALA A 193 -22.92 1.86 12.31
N HIS A 194 -23.50 1.87 13.52
CA HIS A 194 -23.26 2.90 14.51
C HIS A 194 -21.78 2.99 14.94
N LEU A 195 -21.09 1.86 15.12
CA LEU A 195 -19.66 1.85 15.43
C LEU A 195 -18.80 2.42 14.30
N ILE A 196 -19.13 2.11 13.04
CA ILE A 196 -18.44 2.68 11.88
C ILE A 196 -18.62 4.19 11.85
N GLU A 197 -19.85 4.66 12.05
CA GLU A 197 -20.18 6.09 12.04
C GLU A 197 -19.49 6.87 13.17
N THR A 198 -19.45 6.31 14.38
CA THR A 198 -18.95 7.03 15.57
C THR A 198 -17.47 6.85 15.86
N LYS A 199 -16.83 5.79 15.35
CA LYS A 199 -15.42 5.49 15.63
C LYS A 199 -14.55 5.48 14.38
N VAL A 200 -14.97 4.75 13.34
CA VAL A 200 -14.15 4.54 12.14
C VAL A 200 -14.04 5.84 11.34
N ILE A 201 -15.17 6.44 10.95
CA ILE A 201 -15.17 7.66 10.13
C ILE A 201 -14.43 8.81 10.84
N PRO A 202 -14.71 9.14 12.11
CA PRO A 202 -14.02 10.24 12.81
C PRO A 202 -12.51 10.04 12.90
N HIS A 203 -12.04 8.80 13.09
CA HIS A 203 -10.61 8.48 13.10
C HIS A 203 -9.93 8.81 11.76
N HIS A 204 -10.59 8.49 10.63
CA HIS A 204 -10.07 8.82 9.31
C HIS A 204 -10.15 10.34 9.02
N GLU A 205 -11.21 11.02 9.47
CA GLU A 205 -11.33 12.48 9.36
C GLU A 205 -10.23 13.21 10.14
N GLN A 206 -9.89 12.73 11.34
CA GLN A 206 -8.75 13.25 12.12
C GLN A 206 -7.44 13.10 11.36
N ARG A 207 -7.21 11.95 10.71
CA ARG A 207 -6.03 11.73 9.87
C ARG A 207 -6.00 12.69 8.67
N ILE A 208 -7.13 12.90 8.00
CA ILE A 208 -7.24 13.87 6.91
C ILE A 208 -6.88 15.28 7.39
N SER A 209 -7.36 15.67 8.57
CA SER A 209 -7.02 16.98 9.17
C SER A 209 -5.51 17.14 9.40
N VAL A 210 -4.85 16.10 9.92
CA VAL A 210 -3.38 16.10 10.09
C VAL A 210 -2.65 16.20 8.75
N LEU A 211 -3.10 15.46 7.74
CA LEU A 211 -2.50 15.49 6.40
C LEU A 211 -2.66 16.85 5.71
N HIS A 212 -3.84 17.48 5.82
CA HIS A 212 -4.05 18.85 5.34
C HIS A 212 -3.14 19.84 6.05
N LYS A 213 -2.97 19.72 7.37
CA LYS A 213 -2.04 20.55 8.13
C LYS A 213 -0.61 20.43 7.60
N HIS A 214 -0.13 19.21 7.34
CA HIS A 214 1.19 19.01 6.75
C HIS A 214 1.34 19.63 5.35
N LEU A 215 0.29 19.58 4.52
CA LEU A 215 0.31 20.25 3.20
C LEU A 215 0.40 21.77 3.33
N GLU A 216 -0.34 22.37 4.27
CA GLU A 216 -0.26 23.81 4.51
C GLU A 216 1.09 24.21 5.10
N GLU A 217 1.63 23.46 6.06
CA GLU A 217 2.98 23.68 6.61
C GLU A 217 4.06 23.60 5.51
N LEU A 218 3.92 22.68 4.55
CA LEU A 218 4.82 22.58 3.41
C LEU A 218 4.77 23.85 2.54
N LYS A 219 3.58 24.40 2.30
CA LYS A 219 3.41 25.65 1.53
C LYS A 219 3.98 26.86 2.28
N GLU A 220 3.64 27.00 3.56
CA GLU A 220 4.05 28.15 4.39
C GLU A 220 5.55 28.16 4.68
N SER A 221 6.19 27.00 4.73
CA SER A 221 7.63 26.87 5.01
C SER A 221 8.54 27.24 3.82
N HIS A 222 7.97 27.48 2.64
CA HIS A 222 8.71 27.73 1.40
C HIS A 222 8.34 29.08 0.77
N SER A 223 9.32 29.75 0.16
CA SER A 223 9.08 30.98 -0.61
C SER A 223 8.34 30.68 -1.92
N GLU A 224 7.64 31.67 -2.49
CA GLU A 224 6.95 31.50 -3.78
C GLU A 224 7.90 31.07 -4.91
N VAL A 225 9.16 31.50 -4.87
CA VAL A 225 10.19 31.08 -5.82
C VAL A 225 10.50 29.59 -5.66
N ALA A 226 10.62 29.08 -4.42
CA ALA A 226 10.82 27.67 -4.16
C ALA A 226 9.61 26.84 -4.60
N LEU A 227 8.39 27.29 -4.28
CA LEU A 227 7.16 26.64 -4.73
C LEU A 227 7.03 26.62 -6.26
N SER A 228 7.44 27.69 -6.94
CA SER A 228 7.44 27.76 -8.40
C SER A 228 8.42 26.75 -9.03
N ARG A 229 9.60 26.55 -8.43
CA ARG A 229 10.52 25.48 -8.85
C ARG A 229 9.90 24.10 -8.67
N LEU A 230 9.24 23.83 -7.54
CA LEU A 230 8.54 22.57 -7.29
C LEU A 230 7.38 22.33 -8.29
N LYS A 231 6.64 23.39 -8.64
CA LYS A 231 5.62 23.35 -9.71
C LYS A 231 6.24 22.91 -11.04
N ALA A 232 7.40 23.44 -11.41
CA ALA A 232 8.12 23.03 -12.62
C ALA A 232 8.58 21.55 -12.60
N LEU A 233 8.88 21.00 -11.41
CA LEU A 233 9.19 19.57 -11.24
C LEU A 233 7.95 18.67 -11.25
N GLY A 234 6.76 19.25 -11.20
CA GLY A 234 5.47 18.56 -11.32
C GLY A 234 4.77 18.27 -9.99
N ILE A 235 5.00 19.06 -8.94
CA ILE A 235 4.35 18.86 -7.63
C ILE A 235 2.81 18.81 -7.72
N ASN A 236 2.21 19.66 -8.57
CA ASN A 236 0.76 19.74 -8.80
C ASN A 236 0.29 19.00 -10.07
N ALA A 237 1.21 18.40 -10.80
CA ALA A 237 0.87 17.65 -12.01
C ALA A 237 0.51 16.21 -11.65
N ARG A 238 -0.35 15.58 -12.46
CA ARG A 238 -0.56 14.14 -12.38
C ARG A 238 0.78 13.43 -12.60
N TRP A 239 1.21 12.62 -11.64
CA TRP A 239 2.45 11.86 -11.77
C TRP A 239 2.37 10.90 -12.96
N ASN A 240 3.34 11.03 -13.88
CA ASN A 240 3.42 10.20 -15.08
C ASN A 240 4.75 9.43 -15.08
N TRP A 241 4.66 8.13 -14.81
CA TRP A 241 5.82 7.25 -14.75
C TRP A 241 6.63 7.18 -16.04
N CYS A 242 5.98 7.27 -17.21
CA CYS A 242 6.67 7.26 -18.51
C CYS A 242 7.59 8.48 -18.66
N ASP A 243 7.07 9.66 -18.34
CA ASP A 243 7.81 10.92 -18.46
C ASP A 243 8.98 10.97 -17.46
N LYS A 244 8.76 10.48 -16.24
CA LYS A 244 9.79 10.41 -15.21
C LYS A 244 10.89 9.42 -15.58
N ALA A 245 10.52 8.24 -16.05
CA ALA A 245 11.47 7.26 -16.56
C ALA A 245 12.29 7.83 -17.73
N LYS A 246 11.66 8.49 -18.71
CA LYS A 246 12.38 9.19 -19.80
C LYS A 246 13.37 10.22 -19.28
N SER A 247 12.98 11.00 -18.27
CA SER A 247 13.84 12.06 -17.71
C SER A 247 15.11 11.56 -17.02
N VAL A 248 15.14 10.26 -16.65
CA VAL A 248 16.30 9.58 -16.05
C VAL A 248 16.86 8.47 -16.95
N GLY A 249 16.49 8.45 -18.24
CA GLY A 249 17.05 7.50 -19.22
C GLY A 249 16.53 6.06 -19.10
N MET A 250 15.38 5.83 -18.46
CA MET A 250 14.79 4.50 -18.21
C MET A 250 13.51 4.24 -19.03
N ALA A 251 13.35 4.90 -20.17
CA ALA A 251 12.15 4.79 -21.00
C ALA A 251 11.89 3.34 -21.48
N ASP A 252 12.93 2.63 -21.91
CA ASP A 252 12.79 1.26 -22.41
C ASP A 252 12.37 0.28 -21.31
N HIS A 253 12.91 0.48 -20.09
CA HIS A 253 12.51 -0.29 -18.91
C HIS A 253 11.03 -0.07 -18.59
N TYR A 254 10.56 1.19 -18.67
CA TYR A 254 9.15 1.52 -18.49
C TYR A 254 8.28 0.76 -19.50
N TYR A 255 8.57 0.88 -20.79
CA TYR A 255 7.77 0.26 -21.84
C TYR A 255 7.74 -1.27 -21.72
N PHE A 256 8.89 -1.87 -21.43
CA PHE A 256 8.97 -3.32 -21.20
C PHE A 256 8.16 -3.74 -19.98
N LEU A 257 8.44 -3.18 -18.79
CA LEU A 257 7.82 -3.65 -17.54
C LEU A 257 6.34 -3.37 -17.49
N TYR A 258 5.88 -2.19 -17.90
CA TYR A 258 4.44 -1.89 -17.87
C TYR A 258 3.65 -2.80 -18.82
N ALA A 259 4.18 -3.08 -20.02
CA ALA A 259 3.55 -4.01 -20.94
C ALA A 259 3.64 -5.47 -20.44
N PHE A 260 4.77 -5.87 -19.87
CA PHE A 260 4.99 -7.24 -19.38
C PHE A 260 4.14 -7.53 -18.13
N THR A 261 4.19 -6.66 -17.13
CA THR A 261 3.48 -6.84 -15.86
C THR A 261 1.97 -6.72 -16.03
N SER A 262 1.46 -5.81 -16.87
CA SER A 262 0.02 -5.71 -17.18
C SER A 262 -0.52 -6.99 -17.83
N ARG A 263 0.24 -7.57 -18.78
CA ARG A 263 -0.11 -8.86 -19.39
C ARG A 263 -0.05 -10.01 -18.37
N SER A 264 0.92 -9.99 -17.46
CA SER A 264 1.15 -11.06 -16.49
C SER A 264 0.18 -11.03 -15.30
N LEU A 265 -0.32 -9.86 -14.89
CA LEU A 265 -1.31 -9.70 -13.81
C LEU A 265 -2.76 -9.92 -14.25
N HIS A 266 -2.96 -10.43 -15.46
CA HIS A 266 -4.25 -10.84 -16.00
C HIS A 266 -5.37 -9.77 -16.06
N CYS A 267 -5.05 -8.48 -16.16
CA CYS A 267 -6.06 -7.42 -16.29
C CYS A 267 -6.58 -7.18 -17.73
N THR A 268 -6.78 -8.24 -18.53
CA THR A 268 -7.30 -8.16 -19.93
C THR A 268 -8.25 -9.32 -20.28
N ALA A 269 -9.06 -9.16 -21.33
CA ALA A 269 -10.03 -10.18 -21.77
C ALA A 269 -9.41 -11.52 -22.19
N MET A 270 -8.15 -11.53 -22.64
CA MET A 270 -7.42 -12.74 -23.07
C MET A 270 -7.29 -13.80 -21.96
N ASN A 271 -7.41 -13.37 -20.71
CA ASN A 271 -7.14 -14.21 -19.53
C ASN A 271 -8.27 -15.16 -19.17
N ILE A 272 -9.48 -14.95 -19.69
CA ILE A 272 -10.61 -15.85 -19.48
C ILE A 272 -10.35 -17.22 -20.13
N ILE A 273 -9.56 -17.25 -21.21
CA ILE A 273 -9.38 -18.43 -22.07
C ILE A 273 -7.94 -18.97 -22.09
N THR A 274 -7.01 -18.35 -21.35
CA THR A 274 -5.61 -18.79 -21.30
C THR A 274 -5.11 -18.93 -19.86
N PRO A 275 -4.79 -20.15 -19.39
CA PRO A 275 -4.03 -20.30 -18.15
C PRO A 275 -2.61 -19.80 -18.39
N LYS A 276 -2.11 -18.86 -17.60
CA LYS A 276 -0.72 -18.43 -17.72
C LYS A 276 -0.02 -18.32 -16.38
N ALA A 277 0.74 -19.36 -16.06
CA ALA A 277 1.91 -19.21 -15.20
C ALA A 277 3.06 -18.65 -16.05
N LEU A 278 3.97 -17.90 -15.45
CA LEU A 278 5.22 -17.52 -16.12
C LEU A 278 5.98 -18.79 -16.50
N ASP A 279 6.62 -18.80 -17.66
CA ASP A 279 7.57 -19.86 -17.96
C ASP A 279 8.92 -19.59 -17.25
N ASP A 280 9.82 -20.59 -17.25
CA ASP A 280 11.11 -20.44 -16.55
C ASP A 280 12.00 -19.34 -17.15
N LYS A 281 11.81 -18.98 -18.43
CA LYS A 281 12.56 -17.87 -19.06
C LYS A 281 12.03 -16.53 -18.56
N GLU A 282 10.72 -16.38 -18.49
CA GLU A 282 10.03 -15.21 -17.95
C GLU A 282 10.39 -15.02 -16.47
N ARG A 283 10.38 -16.10 -15.66
CA ARG A 283 10.83 -16.07 -14.26
C ARG A 283 12.30 -15.68 -14.14
N TYR A 284 13.17 -16.30 -14.93
CA TYR A 284 14.60 -15.98 -14.92
C TYR A 284 14.83 -14.51 -15.26
N LEU A 285 14.15 -13.99 -16.29
CA LEU A 285 14.26 -12.59 -16.70
C LEU A 285 13.84 -11.62 -15.59
N LEU A 286 12.74 -11.90 -14.87
CA LEU A 286 12.31 -11.06 -13.76
C LEU A 286 13.27 -11.14 -12.57
N LEU A 287 13.75 -12.33 -12.22
CA LEU A 287 14.74 -12.49 -11.15
C LEU A 287 16.05 -11.76 -11.49
N ASP A 288 16.50 -11.83 -12.74
CA ASP A 288 17.73 -11.15 -13.18
C ASP A 288 17.54 -9.63 -13.15
N TYR A 289 16.38 -9.16 -13.62
CA TYR A 289 15.97 -7.76 -13.49
C TYR A 289 15.96 -7.28 -12.04
N ILE A 290 15.38 -8.06 -11.12
CA ILE A 290 15.35 -7.79 -9.69
C ILE A 290 16.78 -7.69 -9.14
N SER A 291 17.64 -8.67 -9.44
CA SER A 291 19.04 -8.70 -8.99
C SER A 291 19.81 -7.45 -9.41
N ILE A 292 19.74 -7.11 -10.70
CA ILE A 292 20.43 -5.94 -11.27
C ILE A 292 19.85 -4.64 -10.71
N THR A 293 18.53 -4.55 -10.56
CA THR A 293 17.88 -3.32 -10.10
C THR A 293 18.14 -3.07 -8.62
N CYS A 294 18.15 -4.10 -7.77
CA CYS A 294 18.55 -3.96 -6.36
C CYS A 294 19.97 -3.40 -6.24
N GLU A 295 20.91 -3.94 -7.01
CA GLU A 295 22.30 -3.45 -7.05
C GLU A 295 22.37 -1.98 -7.50
N ASN A 296 21.62 -1.62 -8.55
CA ASN A 296 21.53 -0.24 -8.99
C ASN A 296 20.90 0.68 -7.93
N CYS A 297 19.90 0.23 -7.18
CA CYS A 297 19.31 1.01 -6.10
C CYS A 297 20.34 1.32 -5.01
N TYR A 298 21.13 0.33 -4.59
CA TYR A 298 22.21 0.58 -3.63
C TYR A 298 23.21 1.61 -4.17
N ASN A 299 23.60 1.48 -5.44
CA ASN A 299 24.55 2.41 -6.06
C ASN A 299 24.00 3.84 -6.12
N GLU A 300 22.72 4.03 -6.46
CA GLU A 300 22.09 5.35 -6.44
C GLU A 300 21.97 5.92 -5.01
N ILE A 301 21.71 5.08 -4.00
CA ILE A 301 21.66 5.51 -2.60
C ILE A 301 23.06 5.97 -2.13
N GLU A 302 24.11 5.22 -2.45
CA GLU A 302 25.48 5.55 -2.07
C GLU A 302 25.98 6.82 -2.76
N GLN A 303 25.59 7.02 -4.03
CA GLN A 303 25.93 8.21 -4.81
C GLN A 303 25.17 9.47 -4.41
N PHE A 304 24.10 9.35 -3.61
CA PHE A 304 23.30 10.49 -3.19
C PHE A 304 24.10 11.45 -2.32
N ASP A 305 24.33 12.65 -2.84
CA ASP A 305 25.12 13.69 -2.18
C ASP A 305 24.29 14.96 -1.95
N TYR A 306 24.60 15.66 -0.86
CA TYR A 306 23.93 16.89 -0.48
C TYR A 306 24.80 17.76 0.45
N PRO A 307 24.59 19.09 0.47
CA PRO A 307 25.36 19.98 1.34
C PRO A 307 25.25 19.60 2.81
N GLY A 308 26.40 19.39 3.46
CA GLY A 308 26.45 19.00 4.88
C GLY A 308 26.17 17.51 5.13
N LYS A 309 26.29 16.65 4.11
CA LYS A 309 26.25 15.19 4.26
C LYS A 309 27.26 14.72 5.30
N VAL A 310 26.82 13.80 6.16
CA VAL A 310 27.64 13.18 7.19
C VAL A 310 27.74 11.68 6.94
N ASN A 311 28.88 11.09 7.30
CA ASN A 311 29.11 9.66 7.24
C ASN A 311 28.95 9.08 8.66
N LEU A 312 27.69 8.89 9.06
CA LEU A 312 27.32 8.31 10.35
C LEU A 312 26.51 7.04 10.12
N ALA A 313 26.81 5.99 10.88
CA ALA A 313 25.98 4.79 10.95
C ALA A 313 25.20 4.79 12.26
N TYR A 314 23.88 4.58 12.18
CA TYR A 314 23.03 4.40 13.35
C TYR A 314 23.08 2.93 13.80
N VAL A 315 23.41 2.72 15.07
CA VAL A 315 23.42 1.40 15.72
C VAL A 315 22.40 1.45 16.85
N GLU A 316 21.31 0.69 16.71
CA GLU A 316 20.39 0.44 17.83
C GLU A 316 21.13 -0.45 18.84
N LEU A 317 21.39 0.10 20.03
CA LEU A 317 22.06 -0.61 21.13
C LEU A 317 21.07 -1.40 21.98
#